data_AF-A0A2G6TJR5-F1
#
_entry.id   AF-A0A2G6TJR5-F1
#
_cell.length_a   1.000
_cell.length_b   1.000
_cell.length_c   1.000
_cell.angle_alpha   90.00
_cell.angle_beta   90.00
_cell.angle_gamma   90.00
#
_symmetry.space_group_name_H-M   'P 1'
#
loop_
_entity.id
_entity.type
_entity.pdbx_description
1 polymer ?
#
loop_
_entity_poly.entity_id
_entity_poly.type
_entity_poly.pdbx_seq_one_letter_code
_entity_poly.pdbx_strand_id
1 'polypeptide(L)'
;MGIFDFLKKNKKAEIIDNKILETEENPVSTIKHSGKSMNEIYAEKLNNVSIENPDKIFDFIKIYSEYIVRFMGMQMQGNYSPIAAYEKTDGEIIGYLYIAKDMSYNRSIEEVISDMEIEFEKRLSEKTIKSYTIFYHSRFKDDNDHGIAKRNGDFNAISIKYKTSDLSGFAGLRYLFEDDYIGFQGISGFSPEQNNFILNTQLKEGKDYFQERVTIESPITENEIGLKIKKVNHGSVGDMWAGIFGFERLREEGAQNFLLNNAAMVFIQETVKSNDEVLISEMNFDNIIFRGVKTTNDETRTTYPLLKTDIFIDVENKQINEWENINNLEAVITGNGRDTFGLTYFATDYALNREKYKTNKKLNIELSGLIYHLEISNISESNTPDGPNFSENFTMYMPNKEMSDFGCFDFIGVLEDFREIEVMENRKSEGFILKVRLITNEDYPDFFTIEMFVNKQNMNFENLIIGMQLTGFFQLQGQIKE
;
A
#
# COMPACT_ATOMS: atom_id res chain seq x y z
N MET A 1 1.74 3.27 0.55
CA MET A 1 0.59 2.85 1.38
C MET A 1 1.09 2.76 2.80
N GLY A 2 0.63 3.64 3.69
CA GLY A 2 1.09 3.65 5.07
C GLY A 2 0.47 2.50 5.86
N ILE A 3 0.73 2.46 7.17
CA ILE A 3 0.20 1.53 8.19
C ILE A 3 -1.37 1.47 8.21
N PHE A 4 -2.07 2.18 7.32
CA PHE A 4 -3.50 2.46 7.38
C PHE A 4 -4.39 1.73 6.36
N ASP A 5 -3.85 0.90 5.46
CA ASP A 5 -4.68 0.13 4.51
C ASP A 5 -5.33 -1.13 5.13
N PHE A 6 -5.04 -1.42 6.40
CA PHE A 6 -5.41 -2.65 7.10
C PHE A 6 -6.89 -2.74 7.56
N LEU A 7 -7.70 -1.68 7.40
CA LEU A 7 -9.02 -1.54 8.04
C LEU A 7 -10.25 -1.84 7.14
N LYS A 8 -10.15 -2.61 6.06
CA LYS A 8 -11.30 -2.90 5.18
C LYS A 8 -12.23 -3.98 5.74
N LYS A 9 -13.49 -3.62 6.05
CA LYS A 9 -14.60 -4.55 6.36
C LYS A 9 -15.26 -5.05 5.06
N ASN A 10 -15.52 -6.37 4.97
CA ASN A 10 -16.43 -6.98 3.99
C ASN A 10 -17.68 -7.51 4.72
N LYS A 11 -18.88 -7.01 4.40
CA LYS A 11 -20.15 -7.72 4.67
C LYS A 11 -21.17 -7.49 3.54
N LYS A 12 -21.97 -8.54 3.31
CA LYS A 12 -22.92 -8.76 2.22
C LYS A 12 -24.21 -7.96 2.39
N ALA A 13 -24.77 -7.52 1.25
CA ALA A 13 -26.02 -6.79 1.10
C ALA A 13 -27.28 -7.64 1.32
N GLU A 14 -28.28 -7.08 2.03
CA GLU A 14 -29.70 -7.41 1.90
C GLU A 14 -30.52 -6.10 1.90
N ILE A 15 -31.43 -5.99 0.92
CA ILE A 15 -32.31 -4.86 0.60
C ILE A 15 -33.38 -4.67 1.70
N ILE A 16 -33.74 -3.43 2.07
CA ILE A 16 -35.14 -2.98 2.37
C ILE A 16 -35.26 -1.44 2.51
N ASP A 17 -36.37 -0.97 1.95
CA ASP A 17 -37.04 0.35 1.84
C ASP A 17 -36.80 1.51 2.84
N ASN A 18 -36.43 2.66 2.26
CA ASN A 18 -36.95 4.03 2.40
C ASN A 18 -37.66 4.48 3.70
N LYS A 19 -37.08 5.49 4.39
CA LYS A 19 -37.79 6.73 4.78
C LYS A 19 -36.87 7.86 5.27
N ILE A 20 -37.16 9.05 4.74
CA ILE A 20 -36.55 10.38 4.94
C ILE A 20 -36.83 10.93 6.34
N LEU A 21 -35.87 11.65 6.95
CA LEU A 21 -36.14 12.73 7.92
C LEU A 21 -34.99 13.75 7.97
N GLU A 22 -35.40 15.02 8.06
CA GLU A 22 -34.66 16.26 7.84
C GLU A 22 -33.74 16.67 9.00
N THR A 23 -32.74 17.48 8.63
CA THR A 23 -31.68 18.14 9.42
C THR A 23 -32.12 19.37 10.21
N GLU A 24 -31.41 19.70 11.30
CA GLU A 24 -31.27 21.07 11.82
C GLU A 24 -29.81 21.36 12.30
N GLU A 25 -29.47 22.65 12.29
CA GLU A 25 -28.15 23.28 12.10
C GLU A 25 -27.31 23.60 13.38
N ASN A 26 -25.97 23.57 13.23
CA ASN A 26 -24.84 24.47 13.66
C ASN A 26 -24.97 25.45 14.87
N PRO A 27 -23.88 25.86 15.60
CA PRO A 27 -22.70 26.56 15.04
C PRO A 27 -21.29 26.58 15.78
N VAL A 28 -20.23 26.74 14.96
CA VAL A 28 -19.05 27.68 14.99
C VAL A 28 -18.06 27.79 16.18
N SER A 29 -16.73 27.73 15.91
CA SER A 29 -15.73 28.84 16.14
C SER A 29 -14.26 28.50 15.77
N THR A 30 -13.45 29.55 15.60
CA THR A 30 -12.20 29.77 14.82
C THR A 30 -10.87 29.77 15.62
N ILE A 31 -9.69 29.76 14.95
CA ILE A 31 -8.50 30.66 15.13
C ILE A 31 -7.37 30.35 14.09
N LYS A 32 -6.61 31.39 13.69
CA LYS A 32 -5.55 31.50 12.64
C LYS A 32 -4.10 31.46 13.16
N HIS A 33 -3.13 31.06 12.32
CA HIS A 33 -1.74 31.60 12.18
C HIS A 33 -1.12 31.06 10.86
N SER A 34 -1.00 31.86 9.78
CA SER A 34 0.08 32.78 9.35
C SER A 34 1.31 32.12 8.69
N GLY A 35 1.27 32.03 7.34
CA GLY A 35 2.40 31.78 6.43
C GLY A 35 1.86 31.38 5.05
N LYS A 36 1.82 32.31 4.07
CA LYS A 36 1.10 32.08 2.81
C LYS A 36 1.72 30.95 1.98
N SER A 37 0.98 29.86 1.77
CA SER A 37 1.39 28.79 0.83
C SER A 37 1.11 29.19 -0.62
N MET A 38 1.75 28.53 -1.61
CA MET A 38 1.46 28.74 -3.04
C MET A 38 -0.04 28.60 -3.38
N ASN A 39 -0.81 27.81 -2.62
CA ASN A 39 -2.26 27.70 -2.77
C ASN A 39 -3.01 28.99 -2.37
N GLU A 40 -2.45 29.83 -1.50
CA GLU A 40 -3.02 31.14 -1.16
C GLU A 40 -2.81 32.18 -2.26
N ILE A 41 -1.77 32.01 -3.10
CA ILE A 41 -1.55 32.84 -4.29
C ILE A 41 -2.55 32.48 -5.40
N TYR A 42 -3.02 31.22 -5.46
CA TYR A 42 -4.12 30.81 -6.34
C TYR A 42 -5.51 31.21 -5.79
N ALA A 43 -5.68 31.27 -4.47
CA ALA A 43 -6.94 31.64 -3.83
C ALA A 43 -7.30 33.14 -3.97
N GLU A 44 -6.33 34.04 -4.12
CA GLU A 44 -6.58 35.48 -4.31
C GLU A 44 -7.16 35.85 -5.70
N LYS A 45 -7.46 34.86 -6.56
CA LYS A 45 -8.18 35.06 -7.84
C LYS A 45 -9.57 34.43 -7.93
N LEU A 46 -10.06 33.75 -6.90
CA LEU A 46 -11.40 33.16 -6.89
C LEU A 46 -12.34 33.98 -6.01
N ASN A 47 -12.71 35.16 -6.51
CA ASN A 47 -14.00 35.74 -6.13
C ASN A 47 -15.09 34.75 -6.54
N ASN A 48 -16.07 34.52 -5.66
CA ASN A 48 -17.30 33.76 -5.89
C ASN A 48 -17.82 33.90 -7.33
N VAL A 49 -17.49 32.94 -8.20
CA VAL A 49 -18.12 32.81 -9.51
C VAL A 49 -19.27 31.85 -9.32
N SER A 50 -20.47 32.41 -9.14
CA SER A 50 -21.70 31.69 -9.52
C SER A 50 -21.48 31.11 -10.92
N ILE A 51 -21.76 29.83 -11.13
CA ILE A 51 -21.61 29.14 -12.42
C ILE A 51 -22.13 30.04 -13.56
N GLU A 52 -21.23 30.71 -14.28
CA GLU A 52 -21.59 31.55 -15.41
C GLU A 52 -22.05 30.60 -16.52
N ASN A 53 -23.38 30.46 -16.66
CA ASN A 53 -24.08 29.71 -17.69
C ASN A 53 -24.06 28.17 -17.54
N PRO A 54 -24.91 27.60 -16.65
CA PRO A 54 -25.05 26.15 -16.44
C PRO A 54 -25.34 25.36 -17.72
N ASP A 55 -26.12 25.91 -18.64
CA ASP A 55 -26.48 25.24 -19.91
C ASP A 55 -25.27 25.04 -20.81
N LYS A 56 -24.37 26.04 -20.88
CA LYS A 56 -23.12 25.93 -21.65
C LYS A 56 -22.19 24.86 -21.06
N ILE A 57 -22.15 24.74 -19.73
CA ILE A 57 -21.34 23.74 -19.05
C ILE A 57 -21.96 22.35 -19.21
N PHE A 58 -23.29 22.24 -19.15
CA PHE A 58 -23.99 21.00 -19.48
C PHE A 58 -23.70 20.53 -20.90
N ASP A 59 -23.80 21.44 -21.88
CA ASP A 59 -23.52 21.13 -23.28
C ASP A 59 -22.09 20.63 -23.51
N PHE A 60 -21.15 21.08 -22.70
CA PHE A 60 -19.79 20.58 -22.68
C PHE A 60 -19.70 19.19 -22.02
N ILE A 61 -20.16 19.09 -20.77
CA ILE A 61 -20.01 17.89 -19.93
C ILE A 61 -20.74 16.69 -20.55
N LYS A 62 -21.89 16.90 -21.21
CA LYS A 62 -22.69 15.81 -21.79
C LYS A 62 -21.92 14.99 -22.84
N ILE A 63 -20.91 15.58 -23.49
CA ILE A 63 -20.05 14.87 -24.46
C ILE A 63 -19.24 13.77 -23.77
N TYR A 64 -18.94 13.94 -22.48
CA TYR A 64 -18.15 13.04 -21.65
C TYR A 64 -19.00 12.13 -20.76
N SER A 65 -20.31 12.03 -20.97
CA SER A 65 -21.23 11.27 -20.11
C SER A 65 -20.82 9.80 -19.93
N GLU A 66 -20.34 9.15 -20.98
CA GLU A 66 -19.84 7.76 -20.89
C GLU A 66 -18.67 7.64 -19.90
N TYR A 67 -17.79 8.63 -19.80
CA TYR A 67 -16.64 8.63 -18.89
C TYR A 67 -17.03 8.95 -17.46
N ILE A 68 -18.03 9.81 -17.25
CA ILE A 68 -18.63 10.07 -15.94
C ILE A 68 -19.22 8.78 -15.37
N VAL A 69 -20.08 8.12 -16.15
CA VAL A 69 -20.70 6.84 -15.75
C VAL A 69 -19.66 5.75 -15.57
N ARG A 70 -18.61 5.71 -16.42
CA ARG A 70 -17.50 4.77 -16.24
C ARG A 70 -16.77 5.00 -14.91
N PHE A 71 -16.50 6.24 -14.53
CA PHE A 71 -15.82 6.57 -13.27
C PHE A 71 -16.68 6.23 -12.05
N MET A 72 -17.99 6.48 -12.11
CA MET A 72 -18.94 6.03 -11.09
C MET A 72 -18.89 4.50 -10.93
N GLY A 73 -18.87 3.75 -12.03
CA GLY A 73 -18.74 2.29 -12.01
C GLY A 73 -17.41 1.81 -11.41
N MET A 74 -16.31 2.53 -11.66
CA MET A 74 -15.02 2.24 -11.02
C MET A 74 -15.08 2.45 -9.50
N GLN A 75 -15.72 3.54 -9.05
CA GLN A 75 -15.94 3.80 -7.62
C GLN A 75 -16.74 2.68 -6.94
N MET A 76 -17.80 2.19 -7.59
CA MET A 76 -18.60 1.06 -7.08
C MET A 76 -17.79 -0.25 -6.99
N GLN A 77 -16.69 -0.36 -7.73
CA GLN A 77 -15.75 -1.49 -7.68
C GLN A 77 -14.60 -1.23 -6.67
N GLY A 78 -14.64 -0.13 -5.92
CA GLY A 78 -13.59 0.25 -4.98
C GLY A 78 -12.33 0.81 -5.65
N ASN A 79 -12.39 1.21 -6.92
CA ASN A 79 -11.29 1.85 -7.64
C ASN A 79 -11.51 3.36 -7.74
N TYR A 80 -10.68 4.12 -7.03
CA TYR A 80 -10.74 5.57 -6.90
C TYR A 80 -9.66 6.29 -7.72
N SER A 81 -8.97 5.58 -8.63
CA SER A 81 -7.85 6.12 -9.41
C SER A 81 -8.32 7.16 -10.43
N PRO A 82 -7.72 8.36 -10.51
CA PRO A 82 -8.14 9.37 -11.48
C PRO A 82 -8.13 8.86 -12.92
N ILE A 83 -9.11 9.31 -13.69
CA ILE A 83 -9.17 9.07 -15.13
C ILE A 83 -9.34 10.38 -15.86
N ALA A 84 -9.08 10.37 -17.16
CA ALA A 84 -9.36 11.51 -18.02
C ALA A 84 -9.97 11.06 -19.34
N ALA A 85 -10.53 12.03 -20.05
CA ALA A 85 -10.97 11.86 -21.43
C ALA A 85 -10.77 13.17 -22.20
N TYR A 86 -10.46 13.07 -23.49
CA TYR A 86 -10.28 14.22 -24.36
C TYR A 86 -10.95 14.04 -25.72
N GLU A 87 -11.35 15.15 -26.32
CA GLU A 87 -11.96 15.20 -27.65
C GLU A 87 -10.91 15.54 -28.70
N LYS A 88 -10.74 14.67 -29.70
CA LYS A 88 -9.90 14.93 -30.88
C LYS A 88 -10.50 15.99 -31.79
N THR A 89 -9.70 16.47 -32.74
CA THR A 89 -10.14 17.45 -33.76
C THR A 89 -11.30 16.94 -34.64
N ASP A 90 -11.44 15.63 -34.82
CA ASP A 90 -12.55 15.00 -35.55
C ASP A 90 -13.81 14.75 -34.68
N GLY A 91 -13.75 15.01 -33.38
CA GLY A 91 -14.84 14.79 -32.43
C GLY A 91 -14.84 13.42 -31.74
N GLU A 92 -13.87 12.56 -32.04
CA GLU A 92 -13.71 11.29 -31.30
C GLU A 92 -13.28 11.56 -29.85
N ILE A 93 -13.89 10.86 -28.88
CA ILE A 93 -13.51 10.95 -27.47
C ILE A 93 -12.62 9.77 -27.07
N ILE A 94 -11.40 10.08 -26.63
CA ILE A 94 -10.42 9.11 -26.14
C ILE A 94 -10.34 9.18 -24.63
N GLY A 95 -10.43 8.03 -23.97
CA GLY A 95 -10.16 7.88 -22.56
C GLY A 95 -8.68 7.62 -22.29
N TYR A 96 -8.25 8.16 -21.17
CA TYR A 96 -6.86 8.18 -20.75
C TYR A 96 -6.77 7.79 -19.27
N LEU A 97 -5.83 6.91 -18.93
CA LEU A 97 -5.51 6.60 -17.54
C LEU A 97 -4.05 6.21 -17.36
N TYR A 98 -3.61 6.25 -16.10
CA TYR A 98 -2.33 5.68 -15.69
C TYR A 98 -2.53 4.27 -15.13
N ILE A 99 -1.63 3.35 -15.46
CA ILE A 99 -1.60 1.98 -14.94
C ILE A 99 -0.23 1.71 -14.32
N ALA A 100 -0.19 1.31 -13.06
CA ALA A 100 1.04 0.79 -12.47
C ALA A 100 1.38 -0.58 -13.08
N LYS A 101 2.62 -0.75 -13.57
CA LYS A 101 3.10 -2.02 -14.13
C LYS A 101 3.13 -3.13 -13.09
N ASP A 102 3.48 -2.77 -11.86
CA ASP A 102 3.44 -3.62 -10.69
C ASP A 102 2.97 -2.79 -9.49
N MET A 103 2.56 -3.47 -8.42
CA MET A 103 2.08 -2.80 -7.22
C MET A 103 3.19 -2.07 -6.46
N SER A 104 4.46 -2.29 -6.83
CA SER A 104 5.61 -1.83 -6.06
C SER A 104 5.90 -0.33 -6.21
N TYR A 105 5.38 0.29 -7.27
CA TYR A 105 5.63 1.67 -7.59
C TYR A 105 4.40 2.33 -8.20
N ASN A 106 3.89 3.36 -7.55
CA ASN A 106 2.73 4.09 -8.03
C ASN A 106 2.86 5.60 -7.75
N ARG A 107 2.28 6.43 -8.59
CA ARG A 107 2.24 7.89 -8.37
C ARG A 107 1.11 8.24 -7.42
N SER A 108 1.27 9.33 -6.67
CA SER A 108 0.18 9.90 -5.90
C SER A 108 -0.94 10.40 -6.83
N ILE A 109 -2.16 10.52 -6.29
CA ILE A 109 -3.31 11.05 -7.03
C ILE A 109 -3.00 12.47 -7.54
N GLU A 110 -2.34 13.28 -6.72
CA GLU A 110 -1.90 14.63 -7.05
C GLU A 110 -0.96 14.66 -8.26
N GLU A 111 0.06 13.80 -8.26
CA GLU A 111 1.02 13.72 -9.38
C GLU A 111 0.32 13.26 -10.65
N VAL A 112 -0.53 12.23 -10.57
CA VAL A 112 -1.29 11.72 -11.72
C VAL A 112 -2.15 12.81 -12.35
N ILE A 113 -2.91 13.57 -11.53
CA ILE A 113 -3.74 14.67 -12.02
C ILE A 113 -2.87 15.77 -12.63
N SER A 114 -1.78 16.16 -11.95
CA SER A 114 -0.85 17.18 -12.46
C SER A 114 -0.24 16.78 -13.81
N ASP A 115 0.14 15.52 -13.97
CA ASP A 115 0.71 15.04 -15.23
C ASP A 115 -0.32 15.00 -16.36
N MET A 116 -1.56 14.58 -16.07
CA MET A 116 -2.68 14.66 -17.01
C MET A 116 -2.91 16.11 -17.46
N GLU A 117 -2.88 17.06 -16.53
CA GLU A 117 -3.05 18.48 -16.84
C GLU A 117 -1.93 18.99 -17.76
N ILE A 118 -0.66 18.75 -17.41
CA ILE A 118 0.48 19.18 -18.22
C ILE A 118 0.38 18.62 -19.65
N GLU A 119 0.06 17.34 -19.78
CA GLU A 119 -0.06 16.69 -21.08
C GLU A 119 -1.23 17.25 -21.91
N PHE A 120 -2.42 17.40 -21.32
CA PHE A 120 -3.57 17.90 -22.08
C PHE A 120 -3.49 19.40 -22.37
N GLU A 121 -2.89 20.20 -21.50
CA GLU A 121 -2.61 21.62 -21.78
C GLU A 121 -1.68 21.76 -22.98
N LYS A 122 -0.63 20.92 -23.05
CA LYS A 122 0.25 20.86 -24.22
C LYS A 122 -0.53 20.51 -25.48
N ARG A 123 -1.31 19.42 -25.46
CA ARG A 123 -2.12 18.99 -26.63
C ARG A 123 -3.14 20.05 -27.07
N LEU A 124 -3.78 20.73 -26.12
CA LEU A 124 -4.72 21.82 -26.40
C LEU A 124 -4.00 23.01 -27.06
N SER A 125 -2.81 23.38 -26.57
CA SER A 125 -2.00 24.46 -27.15
C SER A 125 -1.50 24.14 -28.57
N GLU A 126 -1.20 22.88 -28.83
CA GLU A 126 -0.80 22.35 -30.14
C GLU A 126 -2.01 22.10 -31.07
N LYS A 127 -3.24 22.32 -30.58
CA LYS A 127 -4.51 22.09 -31.28
C LYS A 127 -4.69 20.65 -31.77
N THR A 128 -4.09 19.68 -31.08
CA THR A 128 -4.25 18.25 -31.36
C THR A 128 -5.51 17.67 -30.71
N ILE A 129 -6.06 18.38 -29.72
CA ILE A 129 -7.34 18.12 -29.08
C ILE A 129 -8.18 19.40 -29.03
N LYS A 130 -9.50 19.27 -28.96
CA LYS A 130 -10.44 20.39 -28.78
C LYS A 130 -10.71 20.69 -27.30
N SER A 131 -10.75 19.64 -26.49
CA SER A 131 -11.14 19.73 -25.09
C SER A 131 -10.70 18.51 -24.30
N TYR A 132 -10.71 18.61 -22.97
CA TYR A 132 -10.50 17.48 -22.08
C TYR A 132 -11.27 17.62 -20.76
N THR A 133 -11.40 16.49 -20.07
CA THR A 133 -11.91 16.35 -18.71
C THR A 133 -11.02 15.46 -17.87
N ILE A 134 -10.86 15.78 -16.59
CA ILE A 134 -10.18 14.95 -15.59
C ILE A 134 -11.16 14.70 -14.44
N PHE A 135 -11.26 13.44 -14.04
CA PHE A 135 -12.19 12.94 -13.03
C PHE A 135 -11.41 12.43 -11.83
N TYR A 136 -11.76 12.92 -10.64
CA TYR A 136 -11.12 12.50 -9.39
C TYR A 136 -12.04 12.70 -8.18
N HIS A 137 -11.78 11.98 -7.10
CA HIS A 137 -12.55 12.13 -5.86
C HIS A 137 -12.08 13.35 -5.06
N SER A 138 -13.04 14.11 -4.56
CA SER A 138 -12.81 15.43 -3.98
C SER A 138 -13.63 15.70 -2.73
N ARG A 139 -13.22 16.75 -2.02
CA ARG A 139 -13.85 17.26 -0.79
C ARG A 139 -15.11 18.09 -1.03
N PHE A 140 -15.49 18.31 -2.29
CA PHE A 140 -16.55 19.23 -2.68
C PHE A 140 -17.88 18.93 -1.99
N LYS A 141 -18.46 19.94 -1.34
CA LYS A 141 -19.76 19.91 -0.64
C LYS A 141 -20.63 21.12 -1.01
N ASP A 142 -20.73 21.44 -2.30
CA ASP A 142 -21.38 22.68 -2.81
C ASP A 142 -20.71 23.98 -2.32
N ASP A 143 -19.49 23.88 -1.83
CA ASP A 143 -18.64 24.97 -1.36
C ASP A 143 -17.55 25.36 -2.37
N ASN A 144 -17.57 24.74 -3.56
CA ASN A 144 -16.56 24.88 -4.61
C ASN A 144 -15.14 24.40 -4.19
N ASP A 145 -15.01 23.61 -3.11
CA ASP A 145 -13.74 22.96 -2.73
C ASP A 145 -13.53 21.69 -3.56
N HIS A 146 -13.00 21.86 -4.77
CA HIS A 146 -12.58 20.76 -5.64
C HIS A 146 -11.22 20.15 -5.24
N GLY A 147 -10.76 20.34 -4.00
CA GLY A 147 -9.54 19.71 -3.49
C GLY A 147 -9.64 18.19 -3.43
N ILE A 148 -8.52 17.51 -3.72
CA ILE A 148 -8.43 16.05 -3.73
C ILE A 148 -8.78 15.48 -2.34
N ALA A 149 -9.64 14.47 -2.31
CA ALA A 149 -9.97 13.73 -1.10
C ALA A 149 -8.83 12.78 -0.75
N LYS A 150 -8.27 12.91 0.46
CA LYS A 150 -7.11 12.11 0.91
C LYS A 150 -7.47 11.02 1.91
N ARG A 151 -8.64 11.12 2.54
CA ARG A 151 -9.10 10.21 3.60
C ARG A 151 -10.53 9.79 3.31
N ASN A 152 -10.95 8.62 3.78
CA ASN A 152 -12.31 8.10 3.53
C ASN A 152 -13.42 9.10 3.91
N GLY A 153 -13.25 9.88 4.99
CA GLY A 153 -14.22 10.91 5.38
C GLY A 153 -14.27 12.16 4.49
N ASP A 154 -13.31 12.29 3.56
CA ASP A 154 -13.18 13.42 2.64
C ASP A 154 -13.84 13.16 1.27
N PHE A 155 -14.27 11.92 1.00
CA PHE A 155 -14.88 11.53 -0.28
C PHE A 155 -16.34 12.00 -0.35
N ASN A 156 -16.58 13.15 -0.99
CA ASN A 156 -17.92 13.77 -1.05
C ASN A 156 -18.46 13.95 -2.48
N ALA A 157 -17.57 14.01 -3.47
CA ALA A 157 -17.96 14.18 -4.86
C ALA A 157 -16.89 13.70 -5.84
N ILE A 158 -17.32 13.35 -7.05
CA ILE A 158 -16.47 13.29 -8.24
C ILE A 158 -16.33 14.72 -8.75
N SER A 159 -15.12 15.26 -8.69
CA SER A 159 -14.78 16.50 -9.37
C SER A 159 -14.47 16.23 -10.83
N ILE A 160 -15.10 17.02 -11.70
CA ILE A 160 -14.91 17.01 -13.14
C ILE A 160 -14.21 18.32 -13.49
N LYS A 161 -12.88 18.29 -13.60
CA LYS A 161 -12.13 19.40 -14.17
C LYS A 161 -12.36 19.40 -15.67
N TYR A 162 -12.81 20.51 -16.24
CA TYR A 162 -13.03 20.62 -17.68
C TYR A 162 -12.22 21.77 -18.29
N LYS A 163 -11.79 21.60 -19.55
CA LYS A 163 -11.15 22.67 -20.29
C LYS A 163 -11.30 22.55 -21.81
N THR A 164 -11.45 23.70 -22.47
CA THR A 164 -11.38 23.98 -23.91
C THR A 164 -10.56 25.26 -24.13
N SER A 165 -10.46 25.74 -25.38
CA SER A 165 -9.88 27.06 -25.69
C SER A 165 -10.58 28.23 -24.98
N ASP A 166 -11.89 28.12 -24.75
CA ASP A 166 -12.77 29.24 -24.36
C ASP A 166 -13.56 28.98 -23.07
N LEU A 167 -13.36 27.82 -22.45
CA LEU A 167 -14.10 27.39 -21.26
C LEU A 167 -13.17 26.56 -20.37
N SER A 168 -13.10 26.87 -19.08
CA SER A 168 -12.37 26.07 -18.10
C SER A 168 -13.00 26.19 -16.73
N GLY A 169 -12.99 25.11 -15.95
CA GLY A 169 -13.53 25.14 -14.59
C GLY A 169 -13.70 23.75 -14.01
N PHE A 170 -14.56 23.67 -13.00
CA PHE A 170 -14.91 22.44 -12.32
C PHE A 170 -16.42 22.28 -12.26
N ALA A 171 -16.86 21.02 -12.23
CA ALA A 171 -18.21 20.63 -11.87
C ALA A 171 -18.11 19.50 -10.84
N GLY A 172 -19.01 19.48 -9.86
CA GLY A 172 -19.02 18.47 -8.79
C GLY A 172 -20.22 17.55 -8.91
N LEU A 173 -19.99 16.27 -9.18
CA LEU A 173 -21.01 15.21 -9.07
C LEU A 173 -20.98 14.68 -7.63
N ARG A 174 -21.96 15.10 -6.84
CA ARG A 174 -22.04 14.73 -5.42
C ARG A 174 -22.43 13.27 -5.25
N TYR A 175 -21.90 12.65 -4.21
CA TYR A 175 -22.35 11.34 -3.77
C TYR A 175 -22.27 11.19 -2.26
N LEU A 176 -23.04 10.26 -1.72
CA LEU A 176 -23.01 9.86 -0.32
C LEU A 176 -22.77 8.36 -0.22
N PHE A 177 -22.04 7.95 0.82
CA PHE A 177 -22.00 6.56 1.24
C PHE A 177 -23.21 6.32 2.14
N GLU A 178 -24.10 5.46 1.68
CA GLU A 178 -25.22 4.92 2.44
C GLU A 178 -24.86 3.44 2.70
N ASP A 179 -25.17 2.89 3.87
CA ASP A 179 -24.56 1.66 4.43
C ASP A 179 -24.00 0.63 3.40
N ASP A 180 -24.82 0.20 2.44
CA ASP A 180 -24.46 -0.78 1.41
C ASP A 180 -24.38 -0.23 -0.04
N TYR A 181 -24.57 1.07 -0.28
CA TYR A 181 -24.51 1.66 -1.63
C TYR A 181 -24.02 3.11 -1.69
N ILE A 182 -23.67 3.55 -2.90
CA ILE A 182 -23.26 4.94 -3.16
C ILE A 182 -24.43 5.65 -3.85
N GLY A 183 -25.00 6.66 -3.19
CA GLY A 183 -26.07 7.50 -3.74
C GLY A 183 -25.50 8.71 -4.48
N PHE A 184 -25.63 8.76 -5.81
CA PHE A 184 -25.19 9.90 -6.62
C PHE A 184 -26.30 10.95 -6.70
N GLN A 185 -26.00 12.19 -6.29
CA GLN A 185 -26.98 13.29 -6.17
C GLN A 185 -27.03 14.21 -7.41
N GLY A 186 -26.25 13.89 -8.45
CA GLY A 186 -26.13 14.71 -9.66
C GLY A 186 -25.05 15.79 -9.56
N ILE A 187 -24.82 16.47 -10.68
CA ILE A 187 -23.88 17.58 -10.82
C ILE A 187 -24.53 18.86 -10.28
N SER A 188 -23.83 19.53 -9.37
CA SER A 188 -24.28 20.78 -8.76
C SER A 188 -24.51 21.86 -9.83
N GLY A 189 -25.68 22.50 -9.78
CA GLY A 189 -26.10 23.52 -10.75
C GLY A 189 -26.80 23.01 -12.01
N PHE A 190 -26.87 21.70 -12.24
CA PHE A 190 -27.62 21.12 -13.36
C PHE A 190 -29.07 20.84 -12.98
N SER A 191 -29.99 20.97 -13.94
CA SER A 191 -31.39 20.59 -13.77
C SER A 191 -31.55 19.07 -13.56
N PRO A 192 -32.68 18.60 -13.01
CA PRO A 192 -32.98 17.17 -12.93
C PRO A 192 -32.91 16.47 -14.29
N GLU A 193 -33.39 17.09 -15.36
CA GLU A 193 -33.36 16.55 -16.72
C GLU A 193 -31.93 16.44 -17.25
N GLN A 194 -31.11 17.46 -17.02
CA GLN A 194 -29.68 17.46 -17.39
C GLN A 194 -28.92 16.36 -16.66
N ASN A 195 -29.15 16.22 -15.35
CA ASN A 195 -28.57 15.14 -14.56
C ASN A 195 -29.04 13.76 -15.03
N ASN A 196 -30.34 13.59 -15.25
CA ASN A 196 -30.90 12.34 -15.75
C ASN A 196 -30.34 11.95 -17.13
N PHE A 197 -30.04 12.92 -18.01
CA PHE A 197 -29.39 12.65 -19.29
C PHE A 197 -28.01 12.00 -19.09
N ILE A 198 -27.19 12.56 -18.20
CA ILE A 198 -25.83 12.07 -17.94
C ILE A 198 -25.89 10.72 -17.21
N LEU A 199 -26.60 10.66 -16.09
CA LEU A 199 -26.62 9.50 -15.20
C LEU A 199 -27.26 8.25 -15.84
N ASN A 200 -28.17 8.42 -16.80
CA ASN A 200 -28.77 7.29 -17.53
C ASN A 200 -27.98 6.86 -18.78
N THR A 201 -26.80 7.45 -19.02
CA THR A 201 -25.94 7.07 -20.15
C THR A 201 -25.55 5.60 -20.05
N GLN A 202 -25.91 4.82 -21.07
CA GLN A 202 -25.61 3.40 -21.13
C GLN A 202 -24.22 3.16 -21.71
N LEU A 203 -23.37 2.45 -20.96
CA LEU A 203 -22.07 2.02 -21.45
C LEU A 203 -22.25 0.88 -22.47
N LYS A 204 -21.62 1.02 -23.63
CA LYS A 204 -21.49 -0.04 -24.63
C LYS A 204 -20.68 -1.21 -24.07
N GLU A 205 -21.26 -2.40 -24.13
CA GLU A 205 -20.61 -3.65 -23.77
C GLU A 205 -19.39 -3.92 -24.65
N GLY A 206 -18.30 -4.43 -24.06
CA GLY A 206 -17.06 -4.77 -24.77
C GLY A 206 -16.25 -3.59 -25.32
N LYS A 207 -16.73 -2.34 -25.19
CA LYS A 207 -15.97 -1.15 -25.59
C LYS A 207 -14.78 -0.96 -24.65
N ASP A 208 -13.60 -0.81 -25.23
CA ASP A 208 -12.45 -0.27 -24.50
C ASP A 208 -12.66 1.24 -24.33
N TYR A 209 -12.90 1.68 -23.10
CA TYR A 209 -13.04 3.09 -22.77
C TYR A 209 -11.71 3.80 -22.61
N PHE A 210 -10.60 3.09 -22.39
CA PHE A 210 -9.31 3.71 -22.11
C PHE A 210 -8.32 3.35 -23.21
N GLN A 211 -8.48 3.98 -24.36
CA GLN A 211 -7.68 3.65 -25.54
C GLN A 211 -6.23 4.13 -25.37
N GLU A 212 -5.99 5.15 -24.56
CA GLU A 212 -4.65 5.59 -24.16
C GLU A 212 -4.37 5.21 -22.70
N ARG A 213 -3.26 4.50 -22.48
CA ARG A 213 -2.82 4.04 -21.16
C ARG A 213 -1.36 4.38 -20.99
N VAL A 214 -1.03 5.10 -19.92
CA VAL A 214 0.36 5.38 -19.57
C VAL A 214 0.79 4.46 -18.44
N THR A 215 1.79 3.63 -18.74
CA THR A 215 2.34 2.70 -17.76
C THR A 215 3.31 3.40 -16.83
N ILE A 216 3.02 3.36 -15.53
CA ILE A 216 3.96 3.76 -14.47
C ILE A 216 4.87 2.58 -14.21
N GLU A 217 6.16 2.77 -14.46
CA GLU A 217 7.19 1.77 -14.19
C GLU A 217 8.07 2.23 -13.04
N SER A 218 8.48 1.27 -12.20
CA SER A 218 9.50 1.50 -11.19
C SER A 218 10.85 1.84 -11.86
N PRO A 219 11.54 2.89 -11.41
CA PRO A 219 12.92 3.15 -11.80
C PRO A 219 13.84 1.98 -11.43
N ILE A 220 14.55 1.43 -12.41
CA ILE A 220 15.52 0.34 -12.22
C ILE A 220 16.86 0.76 -12.81
N THR A 221 17.92 0.56 -12.03
CA THR A 221 19.31 0.70 -12.48
C THR A 221 20.07 -0.61 -12.26
N GLU A 222 21.15 -0.82 -12.99
CA GLU A 222 22.06 -1.94 -12.77
C GLU A 222 23.46 -1.36 -12.54
N ASN A 223 24.12 -1.80 -11.45
CA ASN A 223 25.45 -1.30 -11.10
C ASN A 223 26.57 -2.13 -11.75
N GLU A 224 27.83 -1.73 -11.52
CA GLU A 224 29.02 -2.35 -12.16
C GLU A 224 29.19 -3.84 -11.86
N ILE A 225 28.67 -4.32 -10.72
CA ILE A 225 28.73 -5.75 -10.36
C ILE A 225 27.53 -6.54 -10.90
N GLY A 226 26.63 -5.90 -11.66
CA GLY A 226 25.43 -6.48 -12.26
C GLY A 226 24.28 -6.69 -11.27
N LEU A 227 24.21 -5.89 -10.20
CA LEU A 227 23.11 -5.92 -9.23
C LEU A 227 22.02 -4.94 -9.66
N LYS A 228 20.76 -5.40 -9.70
CA LYS A 228 19.62 -4.53 -10.01
C LYS A 228 19.21 -3.74 -8.77
N ILE A 229 19.01 -2.44 -8.93
CA ILE A 229 18.52 -1.55 -7.88
C ILE A 229 17.19 -0.97 -8.38
N LYS A 230 16.09 -1.45 -7.80
CA LYS A 230 14.71 -1.07 -8.10
C LYS A 230 14.21 -0.09 -7.05
N LYS A 231 13.52 0.98 -7.44
CA LYS A 231 12.86 1.91 -6.52
C LYS A 231 11.44 1.47 -6.19
N VAL A 232 11.08 1.53 -4.92
CA VAL A 232 9.76 1.17 -4.39
C VAL A 232 9.27 2.36 -3.58
N ASN A 233 8.03 2.82 -3.78
CA ASN A 233 7.54 4.04 -3.14
C ASN A 233 6.28 3.85 -2.30
N HIS A 234 5.90 2.60 -2.08
CA HIS A 234 4.71 2.21 -1.34
C HIS A 234 5.01 1.22 -0.21
N GLY A 235 6.30 0.93 0.07
CA GLY A 235 6.71 -0.04 1.08
C GLY A 235 6.40 0.42 2.51
N SER A 236 6.09 -0.56 3.37
CA SER A 236 5.66 -0.35 4.75
C SER A 236 6.09 -1.52 5.64
N VAL A 237 6.43 -1.23 6.89
CA VAL A 237 6.76 -2.22 7.95
C VAL A 237 5.57 -2.54 8.86
N GLY A 238 4.35 -2.09 8.49
CA GLY A 238 3.14 -2.26 9.31
C GLY A 238 2.85 -3.72 9.67
N ASP A 239 3.01 -4.64 8.71
CA ASP A 239 2.76 -6.06 8.94
C ASP A 239 3.79 -6.70 9.87
N MET A 240 5.03 -6.19 9.90
CA MET A 240 6.04 -6.63 10.87
C MET A 240 5.60 -6.32 12.30
N TRP A 241 5.07 -5.10 12.51
CA TRP A 241 4.50 -4.71 13.79
C TRP A 241 3.29 -5.55 14.17
N ALA A 242 2.44 -5.89 13.20
CA ALA A 242 1.29 -6.77 13.41
C ALA A 242 1.71 -8.22 13.70
N GLY A 243 2.79 -8.70 13.09
CA GLY A 243 3.41 -9.98 13.41
C GLY A 243 3.88 -10.05 14.87
N ILE A 244 4.43 -8.96 15.40
CA ILE A 244 4.85 -8.88 16.82
C ILE A 244 3.68 -8.73 17.79
N PHE A 245 2.75 -7.81 17.51
CA PHE A 245 1.73 -7.41 18.47
C PHE A 245 0.38 -8.12 18.31
N GLY A 246 0.21 -8.87 17.22
CA GLY A 246 -1.06 -9.48 16.84
C GLY A 246 -1.86 -8.58 15.90
N PHE A 247 -2.37 -9.16 14.83
CA PHE A 247 -3.16 -8.44 13.83
C PHE A 247 -4.47 -7.90 14.40
N GLU A 248 -5.18 -8.67 15.23
CA GLU A 248 -6.47 -8.25 15.81
C GLU A 248 -6.31 -7.03 16.71
N ARG A 249 -5.30 -7.05 17.58
CA ARG A 249 -4.97 -5.92 18.45
C ARG A 249 -4.71 -4.63 17.67
N LEU A 250 -4.00 -4.72 16.55
CA LEU A 250 -3.71 -3.52 15.74
C LEU A 250 -4.92 -3.00 14.95
N ARG A 251 -6.07 -3.70 14.97
CA ARG A 251 -7.35 -3.19 14.47
C ARG A 251 -8.16 -2.44 15.53
N GLU A 252 -7.78 -2.53 16.80
CA GLU A 252 -8.49 -1.89 17.90
C GLU A 252 -8.32 -0.36 17.91
N GLU A 253 -9.28 0.33 18.52
CA GLU A 253 -9.20 1.77 18.71
C GLU A 253 -7.98 2.14 19.56
N GLY A 254 -7.17 3.09 19.09
CA GLY A 254 -5.93 3.50 19.77
C GLY A 254 -4.67 2.72 19.39
N ALA A 255 -4.76 1.69 18.55
CA ALA A 255 -3.60 0.95 18.04
C ALA A 255 -2.54 1.86 17.38
N GLN A 256 -2.99 2.88 16.64
CA GLN A 256 -2.09 3.87 16.04
C GLN A 256 -1.27 4.62 17.10
N ASN A 257 -1.92 5.12 18.15
CA ASN A 257 -1.23 5.81 19.24
C ASN A 257 -0.28 4.87 19.97
N PHE A 258 -0.66 3.60 20.12
CA PHE A 258 0.21 2.57 20.69
C PHE A 258 1.49 2.38 19.86
N LEU A 259 1.40 2.25 18.54
CA LEU A 259 2.58 2.12 17.67
C LEU A 259 3.44 3.38 17.68
N LEU A 260 2.82 4.57 17.60
CA LEU A 260 3.54 5.85 17.65
C LEU A 260 4.31 6.02 18.97
N ASN A 261 3.71 5.62 20.09
CA ASN A 261 4.37 5.67 21.39
C ASN A 261 5.58 4.70 21.45
N ASN A 262 5.44 3.48 20.94
CA ASN A 262 6.57 2.54 20.87
C ASN A 262 7.69 3.07 19.98
N ALA A 263 7.36 3.60 18.80
CA ALA A 263 8.35 4.21 17.90
C ALA A 263 9.09 5.38 18.58
N ALA A 264 8.36 6.25 19.30
CA ALA A 264 8.97 7.34 20.06
C ALA A 264 9.90 6.84 21.17
N MET A 265 9.51 5.79 21.90
CA MET A 265 10.34 5.19 22.96
C MET A 265 11.66 4.63 22.44
N VAL A 266 11.68 4.08 21.23
CA VAL A 266 12.92 3.60 20.58
C VAL A 266 13.90 4.75 20.37
N PHE A 267 13.45 5.91 19.89
CA PHE A 267 14.33 7.06 19.64
C PHE A 267 14.76 7.84 20.89
N ILE A 268 14.14 7.58 22.04
CA ILE A 268 14.60 8.09 23.34
C ILE A 268 15.83 7.29 23.82
N GLN A 269 16.01 6.05 23.35
CA GLN A 269 17.19 5.25 23.68
C GLN A 269 18.46 5.86 23.07
N GLU A 270 19.59 5.63 23.75
CA GLU A 270 20.91 6.04 23.25
C GLU A 270 21.20 5.38 21.90
N THR A 271 22.02 6.07 21.09
CA THR A 271 22.47 5.53 19.82
C THR A 271 23.46 4.39 20.06
N VAL A 272 23.14 3.21 19.54
CA VAL A 272 23.94 1.99 19.72
C VAL A 272 24.85 1.70 18.52
N LYS A 273 24.47 2.17 17.32
CA LYS A 273 25.27 2.07 16.08
C LYS A 273 25.08 3.33 15.23
N SER A 274 26.06 3.67 14.40
CA SER A 274 25.98 4.83 13.49
C SER A 274 26.96 4.71 12.33
N ASN A 275 26.68 5.42 11.25
CA ASN A 275 27.63 5.77 10.19
C ASN A 275 27.48 7.27 9.84
N ASP A 276 28.07 7.71 8.73
CA ASP A 276 28.02 9.13 8.33
C ASP A 276 26.60 9.62 7.95
N GLU A 277 25.69 8.70 7.60
CA GLU A 277 24.34 9.00 7.10
C GLU A 277 23.25 8.78 8.17
N VAL A 278 23.41 7.79 9.06
CA VAL A 278 22.35 7.35 9.96
C VAL A 278 22.81 7.08 11.40
N LEU A 279 21.86 7.24 12.32
CA LEU A 279 21.95 6.91 13.74
C LEU A 279 20.93 5.81 14.06
N ILE A 280 21.35 4.80 14.82
CA ILE A 280 20.53 3.64 15.19
C ILE A 280 20.33 3.61 16.70
N SER A 281 19.08 3.52 17.13
CA SER A 281 18.68 3.28 18.52
C SER A 281 17.91 1.96 18.59
N GLU A 282 18.04 1.22 19.68
CA GLU A 282 17.41 -0.09 19.83
C GLU A 282 16.74 -0.23 21.21
N MET A 283 15.55 -0.83 21.22
CA MET A 283 14.87 -1.27 22.44
C MET A 283 14.76 -2.80 22.40
N ASN A 284 15.32 -3.48 23.40
CA ASN A 284 15.47 -4.93 23.41
C ASN A 284 14.41 -5.59 24.31
N PHE A 285 13.77 -6.64 23.82
CA PHE A 285 12.81 -7.48 24.53
C PHE A 285 13.12 -8.95 24.26
N ASP A 286 13.94 -9.55 25.12
CA ASP A 286 14.49 -10.89 24.90
C ASP A 286 15.20 -10.99 23.53
N ASN A 287 14.67 -11.80 22.61
CA ASN A 287 15.17 -11.94 21.24
C ASN A 287 14.55 -10.97 20.23
N ILE A 288 13.56 -10.16 20.61
CA ILE A 288 12.96 -9.17 19.74
C ILE A 288 13.61 -7.81 19.97
N ILE A 289 14.01 -7.15 18.90
CA ILE A 289 14.59 -5.81 18.94
C ILE A 289 13.67 -4.87 18.16
N PHE A 290 13.29 -3.75 18.77
CA PHE A 290 12.71 -2.63 18.05
C PHE A 290 13.84 -1.69 17.65
N ARG A 291 14.16 -1.68 16.35
CA ARG A 291 15.23 -0.87 15.79
C ARG A 291 14.65 0.42 15.23
N GLY A 292 15.22 1.54 15.65
CA GLY A 292 14.94 2.86 15.13
C GLY A 292 16.13 3.36 14.32
N VAL A 293 15.85 3.84 13.12
CA VAL A 293 16.83 4.43 12.20
C VAL A 293 16.43 5.87 11.96
N LYS A 294 17.36 6.81 12.12
CA LYS A 294 17.17 8.20 11.69
C LYS A 294 18.37 8.71 10.94
N THR A 295 18.16 9.61 9.98
CA THR A 295 19.24 10.31 9.30
C THR A 295 19.97 11.25 10.27
N THR A 296 21.25 11.52 10.03
CA THR A 296 22.05 12.44 10.87
C THR A 296 21.51 13.88 10.88
N ASN A 297 20.76 14.26 9.84
CA ASN A 297 20.04 15.54 9.74
C ASN A 297 18.61 15.51 10.34
N ASP A 298 18.15 14.37 10.88
CA ASP A 298 16.83 14.15 11.48
C ASP A 298 15.62 14.41 10.54
N GLU A 299 15.83 14.47 9.23
CA GLU A 299 14.75 14.67 8.24
C GLU A 299 13.92 13.41 8.02
N THR A 300 14.52 12.23 8.13
CA THR A 300 13.86 10.95 7.90
C THR A 300 14.13 9.99 9.04
N ARG A 301 13.08 9.27 9.47
CA ARG A 301 13.18 8.23 10.50
C ARG A 301 12.21 7.10 10.25
N THR A 302 12.60 5.90 10.65
CA THR A 302 11.77 4.70 10.59
C THR A 302 12.03 3.79 11.78
N THR A 303 11.06 2.94 12.11
CA THR A 303 11.15 1.97 13.19
C THR A 303 10.50 0.67 12.79
N TYR A 304 11.18 -0.44 13.04
CA TYR A 304 10.68 -1.78 12.73
C TYR A 304 11.17 -2.80 13.77
N PRO A 305 10.41 -3.88 13.99
CA PRO A 305 10.85 -4.97 14.82
C PRO A 305 11.71 -5.96 14.03
N LEU A 306 12.66 -6.61 14.70
CA LEU A 306 13.41 -7.73 14.15
C LEU A 306 13.61 -8.83 15.19
N LEU A 307 13.72 -10.07 14.72
CA LEU A 307 14.06 -11.22 15.54
C LEU A 307 15.57 -11.50 15.47
N LYS A 308 16.26 -11.45 16.61
CA LYS A 308 17.65 -11.83 16.74
C LYS A 308 17.81 -13.34 16.64
N THR A 309 18.73 -13.77 15.78
CA THR A 309 19.10 -15.16 15.55
C THR A 309 20.61 -15.27 15.34
N ASP A 310 21.15 -16.47 15.51
CA ASP A 310 22.52 -16.83 15.13
C ASP A 310 22.57 -17.76 13.91
N ILE A 311 21.41 -18.03 13.30
CA ILE A 311 21.30 -18.82 12.06
C ILE A 311 21.65 -17.94 10.88
N PHE A 312 22.64 -18.37 10.10
CA PHE A 312 23.10 -17.65 8.92
C PHE A 312 23.27 -18.54 7.70
N ILE A 313 23.12 -17.96 6.52
CA ILE A 313 23.38 -18.64 5.24
C ILE A 313 24.14 -17.72 4.28
N ASP A 314 24.86 -18.33 3.34
CA ASP A 314 25.43 -17.59 2.21
C ASP A 314 24.33 -17.23 1.20
N VAL A 315 24.26 -15.95 0.86
CA VAL A 315 23.30 -15.38 -0.09
C VAL A 315 24.03 -14.70 -1.23
N GLU A 316 23.61 -15.00 -2.46
CA GLU A 316 23.98 -14.25 -3.65
C GLU A 316 22.84 -13.29 -4.05
N ASN A 317 23.03 -12.00 -3.76
CA ASN A 317 22.09 -10.93 -4.07
C ASN A 317 22.01 -10.69 -5.59
N LYS A 318 20.78 -10.53 -6.08
CA LYS A 318 20.47 -10.24 -7.49
C LYS A 318 19.77 -8.89 -7.68
N GLN A 319 18.92 -8.53 -6.73
CA GLN A 319 18.15 -7.30 -6.76
C GLN A 319 17.99 -6.69 -5.36
N ILE A 320 18.07 -5.37 -5.29
CA ILE A 320 17.74 -4.56 -4.13
C ILE A 320 16.52 -3.71 -4.49
N ASN A 321 15.46 -3.84 -3.72
CA ASN A 321 14.27 -3.00 -3.79
C ASN A 321 14.37 -1.91 -2.72
N GLU A 322 14.92 -0.74 -3.07
CA GLU A 322 15.10 0.40 -2.16
C GLU A 322 13.79 1.20 -2.00
N TRP A 323 13.42 1.50 -0.75
CA TRP A 323 12.19 2.23 -0.45
C TRP A 323 12.41 3.74 -0.48
N GLU A 324 12.05 4.39 -1.59
CA GLU A 324 12.28 5.83 -1.79
C GLU A 324 11.40 6.70 -0.89
N ASN A 325 10.22 6.19 -0.49
CA ASN A 325 9.30 6.88 0.43
C ASN A 325 9.88 7.07 1.83
N ILE A 326 11.00 6.40 2.15
CA ILE A 326 11.74 6.54 3.40
C ILE A 326 13.21 6.86 3.14
N ASN A 327 13.48 7.67 2.12
CA ASN A 327 14.83 8.10 1.72
C ASN A 327 15.82 6.95 1.49
N ASN A 328 15.32 5.79 1.03
CA ASN A 328 16.10 4.57 0.79
C ASN A 328 16.78 3.99 2.05
N LEU A 329 16.26 4.29 3.26
CA LEU A 329 16.75 3.70 4.51
C LEU A 329 16.41 2.21 4.63
N GLU A 330 15.34 1.78 3.98
CA GLU A 330 14.84 0.41 4.01
C GLU A 330 14.93 -0.24 2.63
N ALA A 331 15.20 -1.55 2.63
CA ALA A 331 15.22 -2.32 1.40
C ALA A 331 14.82 -3.78 1.63
N VAL A 332 14.23 -4.35 0.58
CA VAL A 332 14.03 -5.80 0.44
C VAL A 332 15.04 -6.32 -0.56
N ILE A 333 15.72 -7.41 -0.21
CA ILE A 333 16.79 -7.99 -1.02
C ILE A 333 16.30 -9.31 -1.59
N THR A 334 16.47 -9.50 -2.90
CA THR A 334 16.15 -10.75 -3.59
C THR A 334 17.43 -11.37 -4.15
N GLY A 335 17.58 -12.68 -3.95
CA GLY A 335 18.77 -13.42 -4.34
C GLY A 335 18.58 -14.93 -4.29
N ASN A 336 19.68 -15.65 -4.21
CA ASN A 336 19.71 -17.09 -4.00
C ASN A 336 20.37 -17.42 -2.66
N GLY A 337 19.77 -18.31 -1.87
CA GLY A 337 20.42 -18.94 -0.74
C GLY A 337 21.22 -20.17 -1.18
N ARG A 338 22.48 -20.27 -0.75
CA ARG A 338 23.39 -21.41 -1.02
C ARG A 338 23.39 -21.86 -2.49
N ASP A 339 23.28 -20.91 -3.43
CA ASP A 339 23.18 -21.13 -4.88
C ASP A 339 22.08 -22.12 -5.34
N THR A 340 21.07 -22.39 -4.50
CA THR A 340 20.12 -23.51 -4.69
C THR A 340 18.66 -23.11 -4.66
N PHE A 341 18.27 -22.13 -3.84
CA PHE A 341 16.87 -21.72 -3.71
C PHE A 341 16.71 -20.20 -3.73
N GLY A 342 15.55 -19.73 -4.19
CA GLY A 342 15.23 -18.30 -4.23
C GLY A 342 14.93 -17.75 -2.84
N LEU A 343 15.49 -16.60 -2.52
CA LEU A 343 15.32 -15.95 -1.22
C LEU A 343 14.98 -14.48 -1.44
N THR A 344 14.01 -13.98 -0.67
CA THR A 344 13.70 -12.56 -0.56
C THR A 344 13.56 -12.23 0.92
N TYR A 345 14.21 -11.18 1.41
CA TYR A 345 14.14 -10.81 2.83
C TYR A 345 14.19 -9.29 3.03
N PHE A 346 13.56 -8.81 4.10
CA PHE A 346 13.73 -7.44 4.56
C PHE A 346 15.09 -7.27 5.24
N ALA A 347 15.96 -6.42 4.69
CA ALA A 347 17.30 -6.18 5.23
C ALA A 347 17.26 -5.20 6.41
N THR A 348 17.23 -5.74 7.62
CA THR A 348 17.03 -5.00 8.87
C THR A 348 18.21 -4.09 9.25
N ASP A 349 19.37 -4.25 8.62
CA ASP A 349 20.59 -3.44 8.79
C ASP A 349 20.93 -2.63 7.53
N TYR A 350 20.03 -2.56 6.54
CA TYR A 350 20.30 -1.94 5.25
C TYR A 350 20.80 -0.50 5.37
N ALA A 351 20.16 0.32 6.21
CA ALA A 351 20.55 1.71 6.44
C ALA A 351 22.02 1.86 6.91
N LEU A 352 22.50 0.93 7.73
CA LEU A 352 23.90 0.91 8.19
C LEU A 352 24.85 0.42 7.10
N ASN A 353 24.43 -0.61 6.36
CA ASN A 353 25.29 -1.42 5.49
C ASN A 353 25.00 -1.26 4.00
N ARG A 354 24.34 -0.16 3.60
CA ARG A 354 23.85 0.11 2.24
C ARG A 354 24.91 -0.10 1.16
N GLU A 355 26.10 0.46 1.38
CA GLU A 355 27.21 0.34 0.44
C GLU A 355 27.73 -1.09 0.34
N LYS A 356 27.78 -1.84 1.45
CA LYS A 356 28.19 -3.25 1.46
C LYS A 356 27.21 -4.11 0.66
N TYR A 357 25.90 -3.85 0.81
CA TYR A 357 24.86 -4.50 -0.01
C TYR A 357 24.99 -4.20 -1.51
N LYS A 358 25.37 -2.97 -1.87
CA LYS A 358 25.50 -2.54 -3.27
C LYS A 358 26.80 -2.97 -3.94
N THR A 359 27.88 -3.15 -3.18
CA THR A 359 29.21 -3.45 -3.71
C THR A 359 29.59 -4.93 -3.63
N ASN A 360 28.84 -5.74 -2.87
CA ASN A 360 29.08 -7.17 -2.77
C ASN A 360 27.80 -7.99 -2.99
N LYS A 361 27.82 -8.87 -3.99
CA LYS A 361 26.73 -9.82 -4.26
C LYS A 361 26.70 -10.98 -3.28
N LYS A 362 27.84 -11.44 -2.78
CA LYS A 362 27.92 -12.63 -1.91
C LYS A 362 28.10 -12.20 -0.46
N LEU A 363 27.04 -12.34 0.32
CA LEU A 363 27.00 -11.96 1.73
C LEU A 363 26.58 -13.14 2.58
N ASN A 364 27.12 -13.20 3.78
CA ASN A 364 26.67 -14.11 4.80
C ASN A 364 25.60 -13.40 5.63
N ILE A 365 24.37 -13.91 5.61
CA ILE A 365 23.18 -13.23 6.13
C ILE A 365 22.60 -14.05 7.27
N GLU A 366 22.46 -13.42 8.45
CA GLU A 366 21.62 -13.94 9.53
C GLU A 366 20.17 -13.86 9.10
N LEU A 367 19.42 -14.97 9.20
CA LEU A 367 18.03 -15.05 8.71
C LEU A 367 17.07 -15.51 9.79
N SER A 368 16.02 -14.72 9.97
CA SER A 368 14.91 -15.01 10.86
C SER A 368 13.58 -14.72 10.17
N GLY A 369 12.47 -15.11 10.81
CA GLY A 369 11.13 -14.86 10.28
C GLY A 369 10.16 -14.27 11.30
N LEU A 370 9.16 -13.55 10.80
CA LEU A 370 7.96 -13.18 11.55
C LEU A 370 6.77 -13.90 10.94
N ILE A 371 6.15 -14.79 11.70
CA ILE A 371 4.97 -15.53 11.28
C ILE A 371 3.74 -14.67 11.51
N TYR A 372 3.01 -14.45 10.42
CA TYR A 372 1.77 -13.68 10.41
C TYR A 372 0.55 -14.56 10.63
N HIS A 373 0.65 -15.83 10.30
CA HIS A 373 -0.40 -16.81 10.49
C HIS A 373 0.20 -18.22 10.60
N LEU A 374 -0.25 -19.01 11.58
CA LEU A 374 0.23 -20.35 11.83
C LEU A 374 -0.90 -21.33 12.13
N GLU A 375 -0.88 -22.47 11.43
CA GLU A 375 -1.79 -23.58 11.63
C GLU A 375 -1.04 -24.92 11.62
N ILE A 376 -1.73 -25.98 12.03
CA ILE A 376 -1.26 -27.36 11.87
C ILE A 376 -1.53 -27.78 10.43
N SER A 377 -0.52 -28.35 9.77
CA SER A 377 -0.69 -28.86 8.40
C SER A 377 -1.44 -30.20 8.43
N ASN A 378 -2.53 -30.29 7.66
CA ASN A 378 -3.27 -31.54 7.45
C ASN A 378 -2.91 -32.20 6.10
N ILE A 379 -1.75 -31.88 5.51
CA ILE A 379 -1.42 -32.30 4.15
C ILE A 379 -1.24 -33.82 4.03
N SER A 380 -0.82 -34.49 5.11
CA SER A 380 -0.74 -35.94 5.22
C SER A 380 -2.12 -36.63 5.24
N GLU A 381 -3.18 -35.90 5.59
CA GLU A 381 -4.57 -36.39 5.58
C GLU A 381 -5.27 -36.20 4.23
N SER A 382 -4.71 -35.38 3.33
CA SER A 382 -5.30 -35.06 2.02
C SER A 382 -5.10 -36.13 0.93
N ASN A 383 -4.89 -37.39 1.33
CA ASN A 383 -4.71 -38.54 0.43
C ASN A 383 -5.98 -38.77 -0.41
N THR A 384 -6.09 -38.07 -1.53
CA THR A 384 -7.09 -38.38 -2.55
C THR A 384 -6.52 -39.49 -3.45
N PRO A 385 -7.35 -40.42 -3.97
CA PRO A 385 -6.88 -41.54 -4.79
C PRO A 385 -6.05 -41.12 -6.03
N ASP A 386 -6.27 -39.90 -6.51
CA ASP A 386 -5.61 -39.31 -7.68
C ASP A 386 -4.71 -38.09 -7.32
N GLY A 387 -4.49 -37.82 -6.04
CA GLY A 387 -3.71 -36.69 -5.55
C GLY A 387 -2.23 -37.01 -5.31
N PRO A 388 -1.36 -35.99 -5.19
CA PRO A 388 0.04 -36.19 -4.84
C PRO A 388 0.16 -36.75 -3.41
N ASN A 389 0.84 -37.89 -3.26
CA ASN A 389 1.22 -38.43 -1.96
C ASN A 389 2.44 -37.65 -1.43
N PHE A 390 2.24 -36.88 -0.35
CA PHE A 390 3.34 -36.19 0.33
C PHE A 390 3.93 -37.07 1.43
N SER A 391 5.25 -37.03 1.61
CA SER A 391 5.90 -37.69 2.76
C SER A 391 5.50 -37.01 4.07
N GLU A 392 5.48 -37.74 5.19
CA GLU A 392 5.20 -37.18 6.52
C GLU A 392 6.13 -36.00 6.90
N ASN A 393 7.36 -35.99 6.37
CA ASN A 393 8.34 -34.92 6.58
C ASN A 393 8.40 -33.91 5.42
N PHE A 394 7.35 -33.80 4.61
CA PHE A 394 7.34 -32.86 3.50
C PHE A 394 7.46 -31.41 4.01
N THR A 395 8.42 -30.69 3.44
CA THR A 395 8.67 -29.28 3.75
C THR A 395 8.72 -28.49 2.46
N MET A 396 8.19 -27.27 2.47
CA MET A 396 8.21 -26.36 1.35
C MET A 396 8.03 -24.93 1.86
N TYR A 397 8.57 -23.98 1.13
CA TYR A 397 8.13 -22.60 1.20
C TYR A 397 8.08 -22.03 -0.22
N MET A 398 7.16 -21.11 -0.48
CA MET A 398 7.00 -20.47 -1.78
C MET A 398 6.70 -18.99 -1.60
N PRO A 399 7.15 -18.11 -2.52
CA PRO A 399 6.80 -16.70 -2.46
C PRO A 399 5.28 -16.54 -2.43
N ASN A 400 4.79 -15.76 -1.47
CA ASN A 400 3.36 -15.49 -1.37
C ASN A 400 2.86 -14.74 -2.61
N LYS A 401 1.66 -15.07 -3.07
CA LYS A 401 1.10 -14.54 -4.34
C LYS A 401 0.96 -13.03 -4.37
N GLU A 402 0.69 -12.41 -3.22
CA GLU A 402 0.38 -10.98 -3.13
C GLU A 402 1.53 -10.17 -2.51
N MET A 403 2.31 -10.80 -1.62
CA MET A 403 3.31 -10.12 -0.79
C MET A 403 4.74 -10.59 -0.99
N SER A 404 5.03 -11.33 -2.07
CA SER A 404 6.39 -11.82 -2.38
C SER A 404 7.44 -10.70 -2.50
N ASP A 405 7.05 -9.53 -3.01
CA ASP A 405 7.93 -8.35 -3.13
C ASP A 405 8.42 -7.81 -1.77
N PHE A 406 7.77 -8.21 -0.67
CA PHE A 406 8.13 -7.86 0.71
C PHE A 406 8.89 -8.96 1.44
N GLY A 407 9.26 -10.05 0.76
CA GLY A 407 9.92 -11.20 1.38
C GLY A 407 8.96 -12.07 2.18
N CYS A 408 7.68 -12.09 1.80
CA CYS A 408 6.70 -12.95 2.46
C CYS A 408 6.47 -14.26 1.70
N PHE A 409 6.31 -15.35 2.44
CA PHE A 409 6.25 -16.72 1.93
C PHE A 409 5.14 -17.51 2.61
N ASP A 410 4.47 -18.34 1.83
CA ASP A 410 3.63 -19.43 2.34
C ASP A 410 4.52 -20.65 2.58
N PHE A 411 4.29 -21.40 3.65
CA PHE A 411 5.15 -22.54 3.98
C PHE A 411 4.41 -23.74 4.56
N ILE A 412 5.05 -24.90 4.43
CA ILE A 412 4.83 -26.11 5.19
C ILE A 412 6.19 -26.50 5.78
N GLY A 413 6.30 -26.53 7.10
CA GLY A 413 7.57 -26.78 7.80
C GLY A 413 7.41 -27.79 8.92
N VAL A 414 8.53 -28.27 9.45
CA VAL A 414 8.55 -29.14 10.64
C VAL A 414 9.13 -28.36 11.82
N LEU A 415 8.42 -28.37 12.94
CA LEU A 415 8.87 -27.76 14.19
C LEU A 415 9.98 -28.60 14.83
N GLU A 416 11.17 -28.03 14.99
CA GLU A 416 12.31 -28.73 15.59
C GLU A 416 12.52 -28.36 17.05
N ASP A 417 12.22 -27.11 17.42
CA ASP A 417 12.31 -26.61 18.78
C ASP A 417 11.42 -25.38 18.94
N PHE A 418 11.05 -25.04 20.18
CA PHE A 418 10.38 -23.78 20.48
C PHE A 418 10.64 -23.29 21.89
N ARG A 419 10.61 -21.97 22.07
CA ARG A 419 10.58 -21.32 23.39
C ARG A 419 9.54 -20.22 23.43
N GLU A 420 8.86 -20.10 24.56
CA GLU A 420 7.93 -19.00 24.83
C GLU A 420 8.71 -17.74 25.23
N ILE A 421 8.28 -16.59 24.71
CA ILE A 421 8.87 -15.29 25.02
C ILE A 421 7.77 -14.26 25.29
N GLU A 422 8.10 -13.27 26.12
CA GLU A 422 7.25 -12.10 26.37
C GLU A 422 7.84 -10.87 25.68
N VAL A 423 7.01 -10.12 24.96
CA VAL A 423 7.39 -8.85 24.34
C VAL A 423 6.74 -7.71 25.13
N MET A 424 7.59 -6.83 25.68
CA MET A 424 7.26 -5.72 26.60
C MET A 424 6.95 -6.12 28.05
N GLU A 425 7.36 -5.27 29.01
CA GLU A 425 7.30 -5.48 30.48
C GLU A 425 5.89 -5.57 31.11
N ASN A 426 4.83 -5.82 30.34
CA ASN A 426 3.44 -5.92 30.84
C ASN A 426 2.63 -7.05 30.19
N ARG A 427 3.28 -8.08 29.62
CA ARG A 427 2.61 -9.18 28.88
C ARG A 427 1.65 -8.70 27.80
N LYS A 428 1.95 -7.54 27.20
CA LYS A 428 1.10 -6.97 26.15
C LYS A 428 1.19 -7.78 24.86
N SER A 429 2.26 -8.52 24.65
CA SER A 429 2.37 -9.50 23.59
C SER A 429 3.13 -10.72 24.10
N GLU A 430 2.56 -11.90 23.89
CA GLU A 430 3.16 -13.20 24.22
C GLU A 430 3.23 -14.02 22.92
N GLY A 431 4.30 -14.79 22.78
CA GLY A 431 4.53 -15.56 21.56
C GLY A 431 5.57 -16.64 21.76
N PHE A 432 5.92 -17.28 20.66
CA PHE A 432 6.95 -18.30 20.62
C PHE A 432 8.01 -17.95 19.58
N ILE A 433 9.26 -18.27 19.89
CA ILE A 433 10.30 -18.46 18.89
C ILE A 433 10.29 -19.93 18.52
N LEU A 434 10.05 -20.21 17.24
CA LEU A 434 10.00 -21.52 16.65
C LEU A 434 11.26 -21.75 15.81
N LYS A 435 11.97 -22.85 16.04
CA LYS A 435 12.97 -23.34 15.09
C LYS A 435 12.27 -24.26 14.10
N VAL A 436 12.17 -23.83 12.84
CA VAL A 436 11.37 -24.52 11.83
C VAL A 436 12.22 -24.88 10.63
N ARG A 437 12.16 -26.15 10.22
CA ARG A 437 12.80 -26.64 9.01
C ARG A 437 11.87 -26.47 7.81
N LEU A 438 12.36 -25.77 6.79
CA LEU A 438 11.61 -25.35 5.60
C LEU A 438 12.04 -26.10 4.32
N ILE A 439 13.27 -26.64 4.29
CA ILE A 439 13.74 -27.52 3.22
C ILE A 439 14.36 -28.77 3.84
N THR A 440 13.95 -29.92 3.33
CA THR A 440 14.53 -31.23 3.67
C THR A 440 15.65 -31.56 2.69
N ASN A 441 16.81 -31.91 3.21
CA ASN A 441 17.95 -32.39 2.42
C ASN A 441 18.57 -33.59 3.15
N GLU A 442 18.77 -34.70 2.45
CA GLU A 442 19.25 -35.95 3.04
C GLU A 442 20.70 -35.85 3.54
N ASP A 443 21.53 -35.04 2.87
CA ASP A 443 22.94 -34.87 3.21
C ASP A 443 23.16 -33.74 4.24
N TYR A 444 22.20 -32.83 4.37
CA TYR A 444 22.28 -31.63 5.21
C TYR A 444 21.00 -31.42 6.01
N PRO A 445 20.88 -31.98 7.23
CA PRO A 445 19.68 -31.83 8.06
C PRO A 445 19.29 -30.36 8.33
N ASP A 446 20.28 -29.47 8.51
CA ASP A 446 20.10 -28.02 8.68
C ASP A 446 20.21 -27.24 7.34
N PHE A 447 19.71 -27.82 6.24
CA PHE A 447 19.84 -27.20 4.92
C PHE A 447 19.13 -25.85 4.85
N PHE A 448 17.89 -25.78 5.33
CA PHE A 448 17.20 -24.52 5.53
C PHE A 448 16.26 -24.63 6.72
N THR A 449 16.81 -24.34 7.89
CA THR A 449 16.12 -24.26 9.17
C THR A 449 16.37 -22.87 9.74
N ILE A 450 15.32 -22.18 10.15
CA ILE A 450 15.40 -20.80 10.64
C ILE A 450 14.61 -20.63 11.95
N GLU A 451 14.94 -19.60 12.72
CA GLU A 451 14.14 -19.14 13.86
C GLU A 451 13.07 -18.17 13.37
N MET A 452 11.83 -18.38 13.80
CA MET A 452 10.72 -17.52 13.49
C MET A 452 9.89 -17.18 14.73
N PHE A 453 9.49 -15.93 14.87
CA PHE A 453 8.59 -15.51 15.94
C PHE A 453 7.14 -15.63 15.48
N VAL A 454 6.27 -16.15 16.35
CA VAL A 454 4.82 -16.10 16.18
C VAL A 454 4.16 -15.52 17.43
N ASN A 455 3.28 -14.53 17.25
CA ASN A 455 2.40 -14.08 18.31
C ASN A 455 1.30 -15.11 18.55
N LYS A 456 0.92 -15.39 19.81
CA LYS A 456 -0.14 -16.36 20.13
C LYS A 456 -1.47 -16.07 19.42
N GLN A 457 -1.84 -14.80 19.21
CA GLN A 457 -3.05 -14.41 18.47
C GLN A 457 -3.02 -14.78 16.99
N ASN A 458 -1.83 -15.03 16.43
CA ASN A 458 -1.66 -15.42 15.03
C ASN A 458 -1.67 -16.95 14.85
N MET A 459 -1.85 -17.73 15.92
CA MET A 459 -1.93 -19.18 15.90
C MET A 459 -3.38 -19.65 15.99
N ASN A 460 -3.77 -20.62 15.14
CA ASN A 460 -5.11 -21.24 15.19
C ASN A 460 -5.15 -22.57 15.98
N PHE A 461 -4.22 -22.74 16.93
CA PHE A 461 -4.13 -23.90 17.81
C PHE A 461 -3.39 -23.53 19.09
N GLU A 462 -3.59 -24.32 20.15
CA GLU A 462 -3.11 -23.96 21.50
C GLU A 462 -1.75 -24.56 21.87
N ASN A 463 -1.44 -25.78 21.39
CA ASN A 463 -0.29 -26.55 21.87
C ASN A 463 0.74 -26.80 20.78
N LEU A 464 2.01 -26.49 21.06
CA LEU A 464 3.15 -26.82 20.21
C LEU A 464 3.79 -28.15 20.64
N ILE A 465 4.16 -28.98 19.67
CA ILE A 465 4.82 -30.27 19.90
C ILE A 465 5.97 -30.39 18.88
N ILE A 466 7.17 -30.72 19.37
CA ILE A 466 8.33 -30.97 18.49
C ILE A 466 7.99 -32.10 17.51
N GLY A 467 8.33 -31.90 16.23
CA GLY A 467 8.00 -32.78 15.12
C GLY A 467 6.66 -32.47 14.45
N MET A 468 5.87 -31.53 14.98
CA MET A 468 4.62 -31.10 14.36
C MET A 468 4.88 -30.47 12.98
N GLN A 469 4.05 -30.83 12.00
CA GLN A 469 4.03 -30.18 10.71
C GLN A 469 3.16 -28.92 10.78
N LEU A 470 3.78 -27.77 10.49
CA LEU A 470 3.16 -26.46 10.55
C LEU A 470 2.94 -25.95 9.14
N THR A 471 1.86 -25.19 8.94
CA THR A 471 1.61 -24.44 7.70
C THR A 471 1.28 -23.01 8.05
N GLY A 472 1.63 -22.07 7.18
CA GLY A 472 1.37 -20.68 7.47
C GLY A 472 1.96 -19.70 6.49
N PHE A 473 2.00 -18.46 6.94
CA PHE A 473 2.48 -17.31 6.19
C PHE A 473 3.44 -16.52 7.07
N PHE A 474 4.62 -16.20 6.54
CA PHE A 474 5.66 -15.48 7.29
C PHE A 474 6.42 -14.52 6.39
N GLN A 475 7.05 -13.51 6.99
CA GLN A 475 8.00 -12.63 6.34
C GLN A 475 9.42 -12.95 6.78
N LEU A 476 10.33 -13.08 5.83
CA LEU A 476 11.76 -13.24 6.08
C LEU A 476 12.42 -11.89 6.38
N GLN A 477 13.27 -11.91 7.39
CA GLN A 477 14.14 -10.82 7.80
C GLN A 477 15.59 -11.28 7.68
N GLY A 478 16.49 -10.35 7.40
CA GLY A 478 17.90 -10.64 7.47
C GLY A 478 18.77 -9.44 7.80
N GLN A 479 20.01 -9.72 8.19
CA GLN A 479 21.07 -8.74 8.33
C GLN A 479 22.42 -9.37 8.03
N ILE A 480 23.40 -8.55 7.65
CA ILE A 480 24.75 -9.07 7.40
C ILE A 480 25.33 -9.60 8.71
N LYS A 481 25.82 -10.84 8.69
CA LYS A 481 26.55 -11.40 9.81
C LYS A 481 27.82 -10.60 10.07
N GLU A 482 27.96 -10.10 11.30
CA GLU A 482 29.13 -9.34 11.77
C GLU A 482 30.35 -10.22 12.07
#